data_AF-A0A7R9ZKU4-F1
#
_entry.id   AF-A0A7R9ZKU4-F1
#
_cell.length_a   1.000
_cell.length_b   1.000
_cell.length_c   1.000
_cell.angle_alpha   90.00
_cell.angle_beta   90.00
_cell.angle_gamma   90.00
#
_symmetry.space_group_name_H-M   'P 1'
#
loop_
_entity.id
_entity.type
_entity.pdbx_description
1 polymer ?
#
loop_
_entity_poly.entity_id
_entity_poly.type
_entity_poly.pdbx_seq_one_letter_code
_entity_poly.pdbx_strand_id
1 'polypeptide(L)'
;DIVNDFKVSMATDEIARLEGIDVPGYQVEEQLEAVRNEASQSGEEFDEAQIKSRIEATLQRQLVMDFLAENSELQIEFTNEHEFNEELMEELAQSTIKAAEERTPEVIDAVVEEPEAAVEPEAAEEPEAESVAEPVAEPVAEKVEEEAAPEPVAEPAAEKEEEPEPEAVEEKEEEVDFASMTLEEKAYYSLKNAGALDK
;
A
#
# COMPACT_ATOMS: atom_id res chain seq x y z
N ASP A 1 20.51 -3.09 -11.13
CA ASP A 1 21.76 -2.30 -11.21
C ASP A 1 21.77 -1.53 -9.91
N ILE A 2 22.75 -1.78 -9.02
CA ILE A 2 22.68 -1.36 -7.61
C ILE A 2 22.42 0.14 -7.47
N VAL A 3 22.99 0.96 -8.37
CA VAL A 3 22.78 2.42 -8.34
C VAL A 3 21.36 2.79 -8.71
N ASN A 4 20.77 2.11 -9.70
CA ASN A 4 19.38 2.36 -10.09
C ASN A 4 18.42 1.87 -9.01
N ASP A 5 18.70 0.72 -8.40
CA ASP A 5 17.86 0.16 -7.34
C ASP A 5 17.85 1.09 -6.11
N PHE A 6 19.00 1.67 -5.75
CA PHE A 6 19.10 2.68 -4.69
C PHE A 6 18.32 3.95 -5.02
N LYS A 7 18.45 4.47 -6.25
CA LYS A 7 17.69 5.64 -6.69
C LYS A 7 16.18 5.40 -6.67
N VAL A 8 15.74 4.24 -7.12
CA VAL A 8 14.33 3.85 -7.07
C VAL A 8 13.85 3.81 -5.63
N SER A 9 14.59 3.17 -4.72
CA SER A 9 14.20 3.15 -3.30
C SER A 9 14.08 4.56 -2.71
N MET A 10 15.08 5.41 -2.92
CA MET A 10 15.08 6.78 -2.41
C MET A 10 13.95 7.61 -3.02
N ALA A 11 13.67 7.44 -4.32
CA ALA A 11 12.56 8.13 -4.99
C ALA A 11 11.21 7.65 -4.46
N THR A 12 11.02 6.35 -4.27
CA THR A 12 9.80 5.79 -3.67
C THR A 12 9.55 6.36 -2.27
N ASP A 13 10.58 6.41 -1.43
CA ASP A 13 10.47 6.92 -0.06
C ASP A 13 10.13 8.43 -0.06
N GLU A 14 10.76 9.21 -0.94
CA GLU A 14 10.50 10.65 -1.05
C GLU A 14 9.09 10.94 -1.62
N ILE A 15 8.62 10.18 -2.61
CA ILE A 15 7.26 10.31 -3.15
C ILE A 15 6.24 9.98 -2.07
N ALA A 16 6.42 8.88 -1.35
CA ALA A 16 5.50 8.51 -0.27
C ALA A 16 5.40 9.61 0.79
N ARG A 17 6.53 10.23 1.14
CA ARG A 17 6.56 11.35 2.09
C ARG A 17 5.83 12.59 1.56
N LEU A 18 6.06 12.95 0.30
CA LEU A 18 5.48 14.16 -0.30
C LEU A 18 3.97 14.03 -0.51
N GLU A 19 3.52 12.86 -0.94
CA GLU A 19 2.11 12.59 -1.25
C GLU A 19 1.32 12.09 -0.02
N GLY A 20 1.98 11.87 1.12
CA GLY A 20 1.35 11.37 2.33
C GLY A 20 0.82 9.94 2.19
N ILE A 21 1.49 9.11 1.39
CA ILE A 21 1.13 7.71 1.20
C ILE A 21 1.66 6.93 2.40
N ASP A 22 0.74 6.48 3.24
CA ASP A 22 1.03 5.66 4.42
C ASP A 22 0.34 4.30 4.32
N VAL A 23 1.00 3.26 4.85
CA VAL A 23 0.47 1.90 4.80
C VAL A 23 -0.46 1.68 6.00
N PRO A 24 -1.74 1.32 5.77
CA PRO A 24 -2.63 1.04 6.88
C PRO A 24 -2.14 -0.16 7.72
N GLY A 25 -2.11 0.02 9.05
CA GLY A 25 -1.58 -1.00 9.96
C GLY A 25 -2.24 -2.38 9.84
N TYR A 26 -3.54 -2.44 9.52
CA TYR A 26 -4.25 -3.72 9.35
C TYR A 26 -3.72 -4.54 8.16
N GLN A 27 -3.24 -3.90 7.09
CA GLN A 27 -2.66 -4.60 5.93
C GLN A 27 -1.31 -5.21 6.30
N VAL A 28 -0.52 -4.49 7.09
CA VAL A 28 0.76 -4.98 7.61
C VAL A 28 0.53 -6.19 8.52
N GLU A 29 -0.46 -6.12 9.40
CA GLU A 29 -0.81 -7.20 10.33
C GLU A 29 -1.30 -8.46 9.59
N GLU A 30 -2.15 -8.31 8.57
CA GLU A 30 -2.62 -9.43 7.76
C GLU A 30 -1.47 -10.17 7.08
N GLN A 31 -0.55 -9.44 6.43
CA GLN A 31 0.61 -10.02 5.78
C GLN A 31 1.59 -10.60 6.80
N LEU A 32 1.76 -9.95 7.96
CA LEU A 32 2.63 -10.44 9.03
C LEU A 32 2.10 -11.76 9.59
N GLU A 33 0.79 -11.92 9.75
CA GLU A 33 0.16 -13.16 10.19
C GLU A 33 0.37 -14.29 9.16
N ALA A 34 0.25 -13.99 7.87
CA ALA A 34 0.56 -14.95 6.80
C ALA A 34 2.01 -15.45 6.88
N VAL A 35 2.98 -14.54 7.01
CA VAL A 35 4.40 -14.90 7.13
C VAL A 35 4.68 -15.61 8.46
N ARG A 36 4.02 -15.22 9.55
CA ARG A 36 4.14 -15.88 10.86
C ARG A 36 3.68 -17.33 10.79
N ASN A 37 2.56 -17.58 10.11
CA ASN A 37 2.02 -18.93 9.91
C ASN A 37 2.96 -19.80 9.06
N GLU A 38 3.56 -19.22 8.01
CA GLU A 38 4.56 -19.90 7.18
C GLU A 38 5.82 -20.25 7.98
N ALA A 39 6.39 -19.28 8.71
CA ALA A 39 7.58 -19.48 9.54
C ALA A 39 7.36 -20.55 10.63
N SER A 40 6.15 -20.59 11.20
CA SER A 40 5.77 -21.61 12.20
C SER A 40 5.70 -23.02 11.60
N GLN A 41 5.37 -23.14 10.31
CA GLN A 41 5.34 -24.42 9.60
C GLN A 41 6.72 -24.86 9.11
N SER A 42 7.56 -23.91 8.69
CA SER A 42 8.94 -24.19 8.24
C SER A 42 9.92 -24.39 9.40
N GLY A 43 9.57 -23.94 10.61
CA GLY A 43 10.44 -23.99 11.79
C GLY A 43 11.58 -22.97 11.75
N GLU A 44 11.43 -21.91 10.96
CA GLU A 44 12.41 -20.84 10.84
C GLU A 44 12.30 -19.82 11.99
N GLU A 45 13.42 -19.16 12.32
CA GLU A 45 13.42 -18.08 13.29
C GLU A 45 12.67 -16.87 12.73
N PHE A 46 11.65 -16.42 13.47
CA PHE A 46 10.78 -15.32 13.07
C PHE A 46 11.12 -14.05 13.87
N ASP A 47 11.77 -13.08 13.22
CA ASP A 47 11.97 -11.73 13.76
C ASP A 47 10.82 -10.81 13.30
N GLU A 48 9.84 -10.64 14.18
CA GLU A 48 8.63 -9.86 13.92
C GLU A 48 8.93 -8.41 13.54
N ALA A 49 9.92 -7.78 14.16
CA ALA A 49 10.23 -6.38 13.91
C ALA A 49 10.86 -6.19 12.52
N GLN A 50 11.80 -7.06 12.15
CA GLN A 50 12.41 -7.01 10.82
C GLN A 50 11.40 -7.33 9.72
N ILE A 51 10.59 -8.38 9.91
CA ILE A 51 9.61 -8.79 8.91
C ILE A 51 8.55 -7.71 8.74
N LYS A 52 8.05 -7.14 9.84
CA LYS A 52 7.12 -6.01 9.81
C LYS A 52 7.68 -4.84 8.98
N SER A 53 8.92 -4.42 9.25
CA SER A 53 9.54 -3.31 8.50
C SER A 53 9.67 -3.58 7.00
N ARG A 54 9.94 -4.84 6.61
CA ARG A 54 10.04 -5.24 5.19
C ARG A 54 8.66 -5.29 4.52
N ILE A 55 7.65 -5.80 5.23
CA ILE A 55 6.28 -5.83 4.74
C ILE A 55 5.78 -4.41 4.51
N GLU A 56 5.94 -3.53 5.50
CA GLU A 56 5.57 -2.12 5.40
C GLU A 56 6.25 -1.43 4.21
N ALA A 57 7.57 -1.58 4.07
CA ALA A 57 8.32 -1.01 2.94
C ALA A 57 7.85 -1.57 1.57
N THR A 58 7.45 -2.84 1.52
CA THR A 58 6.96 -3.48 0.29
C THR A 58 5.58 -2.97 -0.08
N LEU A 59 4.66 -2.88 0.89
CA LEU A 59 3.32 -2.36 0.71
C LEU A 59 3.36 -0.88 0.31
N GLN A 60 4.20 -0.07 0.98
CA GLN A 60 4.38 1.34 0.66
C GLN A 60 4.87 1.52 -0.78
N ARG A 61 5.84 0.69 -1.21
CA ARG A 61 6.33 0.71 -2.59
C ARG A 61 5.23 0.36 -3.59
N GLN A 62 4.36 -0.60 -3.28
CA GLN A 62 3.22 -0.94 -4.15
C GLN A 62 2.28 0.25 -4.27
N LEU A 63 1.88 0.87 -3.15
CA LEU A 63 1.01 2.05 -3.15
C LEU A 63 1.60 3.22 -3.95
N VAL A 64 2.91 3.45 -3.86
CA VAL A 64 3.59 4.47 -4.68
C VAL A 64 3.55 4.11 -6.16
N MET A 65 3.76 2.85 -6.53
CA MET A 65 3.69 2.43 -7.94
C MET A 65 2.27 2.53 -8.49
N ASP A 66 1.27 2.19 -7.70
CA ASP A 66 -0.14 2.35 -8.06
C ASP A 66 -0.48 3.84 -8.26
N PHE A 67 -0.04 4.70 -7.33
CA PHE A 67 -0.15 6.15 -7.48
C PHE A 67 0.53 6.65 -8.76
N LEU A 68 1.74 6.21 -9.05
CA LEU A 68 2.45 6.60 -10.27
C LEU A 68 1.73 6.10 -11.53
N ALA A 69 1.16 4.91 -11.51
CA ALA A 69 0.39 4.38 -12.62
C ALA A 69 -0.87 5.24 -12.88
N GLU A 70 -1.60 5.61 -11.84
CA GLU A 70 -2.80 6.47 -11.93
C GLU A 70 -2.50 7.89 -12.41
N ASN A 71 -1.32 8.43 -12.05
CA ASN A 71 -0.92 9.79 -12.40
C ASN A 71 -0.03 9.87 -13.66
N SER A 72 0.26 8.73 -14.30
CA SER A 72 1.09 8.68 -15.50
C SER A 72 0.24 8.62 -16.78
N GLU A 73 0.72 9.28 -17.84
CA GLU A 73 0.14 9.16 -19.17
C GLU A 73 0.66 7.89 -19.85
N LEU A 74 0.01 6.76 -19.58
CA LEU A 74 0.38 5.46 -20.14
C LEU A 74 -0.01 5.37 -21.62
N GLN A 75 0.96 5.07 -22.48
CA GLN A 75 0.73 4.78 -23.90
C GLN A 75 0.61 3.26 -24.09
N ILE A 76 -0.54 2.81 -24.61
CA ILE A 76 -0.78 1.40 -24.91
C ILE A 76 -0.42 1.14 -26.37
N GLU A 77 0.66 0.40 -26.60
CA GLU A 77 1.02 -0.12 -27.92
C GLU A 77 0.55 -1.56 -28.04
N PHE A 78 -0.34 -1.83 -29.00
CA PHE A 78 -0.75 -3.20 -29.31
C PHE A 78 0.34 -3.85 -30.18
N THR A 79 1.14 -4.73 -29.59
CA THR A 79 2.03 -5.60 -30.37
C THR A 79 1.21 -6.76 -30.93
N ASN A 80 1.15 -6.88 -32.25
CA ASN A 80 0.59 -8.07 -32.93
C ASN A 80 1.58 -9.24 -32.85
N GLU A 81 2.15 -9.50 -31.67
CA GLU A 81 3.17 -10.53 -31.49
C GLU A 81 2.57 -11.94 -31.41
N HIS A 82 1.25 -12.03 -31.21
CA HIS A 82 0.47 -13.24 -31.35
C HIS A 82 -0.53 -13.07 -32.49
N GLU A 83 -0.04 -13.19 -33.73
CA GLU A 83 -0.93 -13.60 -34.82
C GLU A 83 -1.65 -14.88 -34.38
N PHE A 84 -2.95 -14.93 -34.58
CA PHE A 84 -3.77 -16.11 -34.31
C PHE A 84 -3.12 -17.32 -34.98
N ASN A 85 -2.60 -18.25 -34.18
CA ASN A 85 -2.01 -19.47 -34.70
C ASN A 85 -3.14 -20.41 -35.09
N GLU A 86 -3.59 -20.28 -36.33
CA GLU A 86 -4.66 -21.08 -36.93
C GLU A 86 -4.38 -22.58 -36.79
N GLU A 87 -3.11 -23.00 -36.92
CA GLU A 87 -2.70 -24.39 -36.76
C GLU A 87 -2.93 -24.91 -35.33
N LEU A 88 -2.63 -24.10 -34.30
CA LEU A 88 -2.87 -24.47 -32.90
C LEU A 88 -4.38 -24.59 -32.59
N MET A 89 -5.19 -23.70 -33.17
CA MET A 89 -6.64 -23.75 -33.00
C MET A 89 -7.27 -24.93 -33.73
N GLU A 90 -6.77 -25.28 -34.91
CA GLU A 90 -7.16 -26.50 -35.60
C GLU A 90 -6.74 -27.75 -34.82
N GLU A 91 -5.55 -27.77 -34.21
CA GLU A 91 -5.11 -28.88 -33.36
C GLU A 91 -5.98 -29.04 -32.10
N LEU A 92 -6.35 -27.93 -31.46
CA LEU A 92 -7.30 -27.93 -30.33
C LEU A 92 -8.71 -28.38 -30.76
N ALA A 93 -9.20 -27.93 -31.91
CA ALA A 93 -10.47 -28.38 -32.46
C ALA A 93 -10.45 -29.89 -32.80
N GLN A 94 -9.37 -30.38 -33.39
CA GLN A 94 -9.23 -31.80 -33.69
C GLN A 94 -9.06 -32.66 -32.43
N SER A 95 -8.33 -32.18 -31.42
CA SER A 95 -8.17 -32.90 -30.16
C SER A 95 -9.47 -32.98 -29.37
N THR A 96 -10.32 -31.94 -29.40
CA THR A 96 -11.65 -31.97 -28.78
C THR A 96 -12.61 -32.92 -29.50
N ILE A 97 -12.56 -32.98 -30.84
CA ILE A 97 -13.34 -33.96 -31.61
C ILE A 97 -12.87 -35.39 -31.30
N LYS A 98 -11.56 -35.65 -31.33
CA LYS A 98 -10.99 -36.97 -31.01
C LYS A 98 -11.32 -37.40 -29.58
N ALA A 99 -11.21 -36.50 -28.62
CA ALA A 99 -11.58 -36.76 -27.22
C ALA A 99 -13.09 -37.06 -27.06
N ALA A 100 -13.95 -36.46 -27.89
CA ALA A 100 -15.38 -36.75 -27.90
C ALA A 100 -15.69 -38.11 -28.57
N GLU A 101 -14.93 -38.51 -29.59
CA GLU A 101 -15.08 -39.82 -30.25
C GLU A 101 -14.52 -40.98 -29.41
N GLU A 102 -13.43 -40.76 -28.68
CA GLU A 102 -12.86 -41.75 -27.74
C GLU A 102 -13.67 -41.86 -26.45
N ARG A 103 -14.50 -40.85 -26.14
CA ARG A 103 -15.48 -40.92 -25.07
C ARG A 103 -16.66 -41.75 -25.54
N THR A 104 -16.57 -43.06 -25.32
CA THR A 104 -17.64 -44.03 -25.60
C THR A 104 -18.98 -43.59 -24.99
N PRO A 105 -20.12 -43.79 -25.68
CA PRO A 105 -21.45 -43.43 -25.17
C PRO A 105 -21.97 -44.29 -24.01
N GLU A 106 -21.14 -45.12 -23.36
CA GLU A 106 -21.60 -46.04 -22.31
C GLU A 106 -21.74 -45.41 -20.91
N VAL A 107 -21.50 -44.11 -20.73
CA VAL A 107 -21.68 -43.43 -19.42
C VAL A 107 -22.86 -42.45 -19.40
N ILE A 108 -23.76 -42.49 -20.39
CA ILE A 108 -25.00 -41.69 -20.37
C ILE A 108 -26.26 -42.50 -19.98
N ASP A 109 -26.12 -43.80 -19.71
CA ASP A 109 -27.27 -44.70 -19.45
C ASP A 109 -27.39 -45.17 -17.99
N ALA A 110 -26.84 -44.41 -17.03
CA ALA A 110 -26.89 -44.75 -15.60
C ALA A 110 -27.32 -43.60 -14.67
N VAL A 111 -27.94 -42.54 -15.19
CA VAL A 111 -28.67 -41.53 -14.38
C VAL A 111 -29.99 -41.17 -15.06
N VAL A 112 -30.82 -42.19 -15.27
CA VAL A 112 -32.27 -42.03 -15.43
C VAL A 112 -32.92 -43.02 -14.46
N GLU A 113 -32.80 -42.74 -13.16
CA GLU A 113 -33.83 -43.19 -12.22
C GLU A 113 -34.87 -42.06 -12.14
N GLU A 114 -36.01 -42.31 -12.79
CA GLU A 114 -37.28 -41.67 -12.47
C GLU A 114 -37.50 -41.65 -10.96
N PRO A 115 -38.06 -40.54 -10.44
CA PRO A 115 -39.28 -40.70 -9.68
C PRO A 115 -40.47 -40.14 -10.48
N GLU A 116 -41.38 -41.06 -10.83
CA GLU A 116 -42.78 -40.74 -11.09
C GLU A 116 -43.33 -39.89 -9.94
N ALA A 117 -43.75 -38.66 -10.23
CA ALA A 117 -44.81 -38.00 -9.48
C ALA A 117 -45.46 -36.89 -10.32
N ALA A 118 -46.63 -37.25 -10.84
CA ALA A 118 -47.85 -36.43 -10.90
C ALA A 118 -47.82 -35.07 -11.64
N VAL A 119 -48.54 -35.11 -12.76
CA VAL A 119 -49.19 -34.04 -13.53
C VAL A 119 -50.07 -33.12 -12.65
N GLU A 120 -49.87 -31.81 -12.75
CA GLU A 120 -50.94 -30.78 -12.76
C GLU A 120 -50.48 -29.59 -13.63
N PRO A 121 -51.21 -29.18 -14.69
CA PRO A 121 -50.94 -27.96 -15.42
C PRO A 121 -51.79 -26.81 -14.85
N GLU A 122 -51.25 -26.06 -13.89
CA GLU A 122 -51.88 -24.82 -13.44
C GLU A 122 -51.46 -23.66 -14.35
N ALA A 123 -52.47 -22.96 -14.84
CA ALA A 123 -52.38 -21.90 -15.82
C ALA A 123 -51.51 -20.74 -15.33
N ALA A 124 -50.60 -20.28 -16.19
CA ALA A 124 -49.94 -18.99 -16.02
C ALA A 124 -50.98 -17.87 -16.24
N GLU A 125 -51.57 -17.38 -15.16
CA GLU A 125 -52.16 -16.03 -15.11
C GLU A 125 -51.04 -14.99 -15.16
N GLU A 126 -51.20 -13.99 -16.03
CA GLU A 126 -50.54 -12.69 -15.90
C GLU A 126 -50.81 -12.09 -14.52
N PRO A 127 -49.86 -11.32 -13.97
CA PRO A 127 -50.29 -10.07 -13.40
C PRO A 127 -49.54 -8.85 -13.95
N GLU A 128 -50.37 -7.88 -14.31
CA GLU A 128 -50.07 -6.50 -14.59
C GLU A 128 -49.35 -5.79 -13.43
N ALA A 129 -48.61 -4.75 -13.83
CA ALA A 129 -48.27 -3.51 -13.12
C ALA A 129 -48.68 -3.35 -11.64
N GLU A 130 -47.69 -3.10 -10.78
CA GLU A 130 -47.87 -2.20 -9.64
C GLU A 130 -46.72 -1.19 -9.54
N SER A 131 -47.10 0.06 -9.71
CA SER A 131 -46.39 1.28 -9.35
C SER A 131 -46.14 1.35 -7.84
N VAL A 132 -44.89 1.53 -7.43
CA VAL A 132 -44.57 2.00 -6.07
C VAL A 132 -44.09 3.44 -6.14
N ALA A 133 -44.96 4.33 -5.66
CA ALA A 133 -44.70 5.73 -5.40
C ALA A 133 -43.72 5.90 -4.22
N GLU A 134 -42.99 7.02 -4.25
CA GLU A 134 -42.08 7.52 -3.20
C GLU A 134 -42.73 7.62 -1.81
N PRO A 135 -41.90 7.72 -0.76
CA PRO A 135 -41.91 9.00 -0.06
C PRO A 135 -40.55 9.60 0.28
N VAL A 136 -40.55 10.93 0.14
CA VAL A 136 -39.62 11.98 0.56
C VAL A 136 -39.10 11.85 1.99
N ALA A 137 -37.79 12.08 2.21
CA ALA A 137 -37.23 12.64 3.44
C ALA A 137 -35.86 13.36 3.21
N GLU A 138 -35.93 14.70 3.16
CA GLU A 138 -35.00 15.75 3.67
C GLU A 138 -33.50 15.79 3.28
N PRO A 139 -33.04 16.89 2.62
CA PRO A 139 -31.65 17.32 2.67
C PRO A 139 -31.41 18.20 3.92
N VAL A 140 -30.51 17.76 4.82
CA VAL A 140 -29.98 18.63 5.88
C VAL A 140 -28.99 19.59 5.24
N ALA A 141 -29.48 20.79 4.94
CA ALA A 141 -28.64 21.98 4.83
C ALA A 141 -28.46 22.54 6.25
N GLU A 142 -27.25 22.44 6.80
CA GLU A 142 -26.83 23.37 7.86
C GLU A 142 -25.56 24.09 7.41
N LYS A 143 -25.76 25.39 7.29
CA LYS A 143 -24.84 26.43 6.87
C LYS A 143 -24.30 27.04 8.16
N VAL A 144 -23.00 26.99 8.39
CA VAL A 144 -22.35 27.80 9.43
C VAL A 144 -21.33 28.72 8.73
N GLU A 145 -21.70 30.00 8.69
CA GLU A 145 -20.87 31.18 8.42
C GLU A 145 -19.69 31.21 9.42
N GLU A 146 -18.44 31.35 8.96
CA GLU A 146 -17.70 32.62 8.82
C GLU A 146 -17.55 33.43 10.12
N GLU A 147 -16.36 33.41 10.74
CA GLU A 147 -15.65 34.55 11.37
C GLU A 147 -14.38 34.00 12.06
N ALA A 148 -13.17 34.28 11.57
CA ALA A 148 -12.34 35.46 11.86
C ALA A 148 -11.32 35.23 13.00
N ALA A 149 -10.04 35.23 12.59
CA ALA A 149 -8.83 35.67 13.28
C ALA A 149 -8.52 35.25 14.75
N PRO A 150 -7.35 34.63 15.02
CA PRO A 150 -6.73 34.76 16.33
C PRO A 150 -6.03 36.14 16.45
N GLU A 151 -6.49 36.96 17.41
CA GLU A 151 -5.80 38.18 17.84
C GLU A 151 -4.41 37.88 18.43
N PRO A 152 -3.41 38.77 18.25
CA PRO A 152 -2.08 38.62 18.84
C PRO A 152 -2.11 39.11 20.30
N VAL A 153 -1.90 38.21 21.27
CA VAL A 153 -1.72 38.62 22.66
C VAL A 153 -0.27 39.05 22.86
N ALA A 154 -0.13 40.35 23.12
CA ALA A 154 1.09 41.06 23.43
C ALA A 154 1.75 40.62 24.75
N GLU A 155 3.06 40.86 24.80
CA GLU A 155 3.95 40.86 25.96
C GLU A 155 3.36 41.55 27.22
N PRO A 156 3.94 41.25 28.39
CA PRO A 156 4.38 42.34 29.24
C PRO A 156 5.88 42.27 29.51
N ALA A 157 6.53 43.38 29.21
CA ALA A 157 7.91 43.68 29.54
C ALA A 157 8.12 43.89 31.05
N ALA A 158 9.33 43.51 31.47
CA ALA A 158 10.17 44.13 32.50
C ALA A 158 9.83 43.95 33.99
N GLU A 159 10.68 43.20 34.68
CA GLU A 159 11.35 43.72 35.88
C GLU A 159 12.78 43.14 35.97
N LYS A 160 13.71 43.99 36.41
CA LYS A 160 15.17 43.88 36.28
C LYS A 160 15.75 43.97 37.68
N GLU A 161 16.50 42.96 38.10
CA GLU A 161 17.41 42.89 39.27
C GLU A 161 17.99 41.46 39.24
N GLU A 162 19.25 41.09 39.45
CA GLU A 162 20.58 41.70 39.58
C GLU A 162 21.53 40.46 39.55
N GLU A 163 22.68 40.53 38.89
CA GLU A 163 23.64 39.42 38.72
C GLU A 163 24.17 38.86 40.07
N PRO A 164 24.68 37.61 40.06
CA PRO A 164 26.14 37.50 39.94
C PRO A 164 26.58 36.51 38.87
N GLU A 165 27.59 36.93 38.12
CA GLU A 165 28.40 36.15 37.19
C GLU A 165 28.76 34.75 37.72
N PRO A 166 28.74 33.75 36.83
CA PRO A 166 29.87 32.84 36.72
C PRO A 166 30.52 33.01 35.36
N GLU A 167 31.76 33.50 35.42
CA GLU A 167 32.86 33.28 34.48
C GLU A 167 32.47 32.80 33.08
N ALA A 168 32.51 33.74 32.13
CA ALA A 168 32.74 33.43 30.73
C ALA A 168 33.98 32.53 30.61
N VAL A 169 33.76 31.23 30.48
CA VAL A 169 34.72 30.39 29.77
C VAL A 169 34.56 30.79 28.31
N GLU A 170 35.47 31.65 27.84
CA GLU A 170 35.80 31.71 26.42
C GLU A 170 36.20 30.29 25.99
N GLU A 171 35.22 29.47 25.62
CA GLU A 171 35.49 28.43 24.63
C GLU A 171 35.73 29.18 23.33
N LYS A 172 37.02 29.43 23.06
CA LYS A 172 37.49 29.57 21.69
C LYS A 172 36.81 28.48 20.88
N GLU A 173 35.89 28.85 20.00
CA GLU A 173 35.59 28.08 18.81
C GLU A 173 36.92 27.98 18.05
N GLU A 174 37.74 26.97 18.39
CA GLU A 174 38.74 26.49 17.47
C GLU A 174 37.93 25.99 16.27
N GLU A 175 37.91 26.77 15.19
CA GLU A 175 37.44 26.30 13.89
C GLU A 175 38.31 25.09 13.53
N VAL A 176 37.84 23.92 13.92
CA VAL A 176 38.51 22.67 13.60
C VAL A 176 38.32 22.48 12.09
N ASP A 177 39.38 22.65 11.33
CA ASP A 177 39.35 22.40 9.89
C ASP A 177 39.19 20.90 9.62
N PHE A 178 37.93 20.47 9.55
CA PHE A 178 37.54 19.09 9.24
C PHE A 178 38.06 18.64 7.86
N ALA A 179 38.53 19.52 6.97
CA ALA A 179 39.10 19.08 5.70
C ALA A 179 40.49 18.43 5.88
N SER A 180 41.22 18.82 6.93
CA SER A 180 42.61 18.40 7.17
C SER A 180 42.77 17.21 8.14
N MET A 181 41.70 16.82 8.84
CA MET A 181 41.72 15.76 9.85
C MET A 181 41.53 14.35 9.30
N THR A 182 41.99 13.35 10.05
CA THR A 182 41.71 11.93 9.75
C THR A 182 40.26 11.57 10.10
N LEU A 183 39.77 10.43 9.61
CA LEU A 183 38.39 9.99 9.88
C LEU A 183 38.14 9.74 11.37
N GLU A 184 39.16 9.27 12.10
CA GLU A 184 39.09 9.02 13.54
C GLU A 184 38.94 10.33 14.34
N GLU A 185 39.68 11.36 13.94
CA GLU A 185 39.59 12.68 14.56
C GLU A 185 38.23 13.34 14.29
N LYS A 186 37.69 13.19 13.08
CA LYS A 186 36.34 13.67 12.72
C LYS A 186 35.26 13.00 13.57
N ALA A 187 35.36 11.68 13.75
CA ALA A 187 34.41 10.92 14.59
C ALA A 187 34.49 11.38 16.05
N TYR A 188 35.69 11.60 16.58
CA TYR A 188 35.90 12.08 17.94
C TYR A 188 35.27 13.46 18.18
N TYR A 189 35.55 14.44 17.31
CA TYR A 189 34.97 15.78 17.45
C TYR A 189 33.46 15.80 17.22
N SER A 190 32.93 14.94 16.34
CA SER A 190 31.49 14.81 16.14
C SER A 190 30.78 14.30 17.41
N LEU A 191 31.39 13.32 18.11
CA LEU A 191 30.86 12.80 19.37
C LEU A 191 31.03 13.79 20.53
N LYS A 192 32.12 14.55 20.55
CA LYS A 192 32.36 15.62 21.52
C LYS A 192 31.32 16.74 21.37
N ASN A 193 31.08 17.20 20.14
CA ASN A 193 30.11 18.26 19.85
C ASN A 193 28.66 17.80 20.08
N ALA A 194 28.38 16.50 19.93
CA ALA A 194 27.08 15.92 20.27
C ALA A 194 26.86 15.75 21.78
N GLY A 195 27.81 16.14 22.64
CA GLY A 195 27.75 15.95 24.09
C GLY A 195 27.76 14.47 24.50
N ALA A 196 28.12 13.56 23.60
CA ALA A 196 28.09 12.12 23.86
C ALA A 196 29.27 11.65 24.72
N LEU A 197 30.31 12.47 24.83
CA LEU A 197 31.54 12.20 25.59
C LEU A 197 31.58 12.86 26.97
N ASP A 198 30.63 13.73 27.32
CA ASP A 198 30.58 14.44 28.60
C ASP A 198 29.70 13.70 29.64
N LYS A 199 30.14 12.50 30.05
CA LYS A 199 29.50 11.70 31.12
C LYS A 199 30.45 11.37 32.26
#